data_AF-U6DTB9-F1
#
_entry.id   AF-U6DTB9-F1
#
_cell.length_a   1.000
_cell.length_b   1.000
_cell.length_c   1.000
_cell.angle_alpha   90.00
_cell.angle_beta   90.00
_cell.angle_gamma   90.00
#
_symmetry.space_group_name_H-M   'P 1'
#
loop_
_entity.id
_entity.type
_entity.pdbx_description
1 polymer ?
#
loop_
_entity_poly.entity_id
_entity_poly.type
_entity_poly.pdbx_seq_one_letter_code
_entity_poly.pdbx_strand_id
1 'polypeptide(L)'
;MQYALLLVLPSSGWGFRSPLSVFKRFKESTRSFSNECLGTTRPVIPIDSSDFALDIHMPGVTPKQSDTYFCMSVRLPVDEEAFVIDFKPRASMDTVHHMLLFGCNMPSSTGSYWFCDEGTCTDKANILYAWARNAPPTRLPKGVGFRVGGETGSKYFVLQVHYGDISAFRDNHKDCSGV
;
A
#
# COMPACT_ATOMS: atom_id res chain seq x y z
N MET A 1 -27.60 -8.42 -19.03
CA MET A 1 -26.50 -9.39 -19.19
C MET A 1 -25.70 -9.40 -17.89
N GLN A 2 -26.04 -10.31 -16.98
CA GLN A 2 -25.45 -10.39 -15.64
C GLN A 2 -24.57 -11.63 -15.62
N TYR A 3 -23.25 -11.44 -15.58
CA TYR A 3 -22.32 -12.57 -15.47
C TYR A 3 -22.30 -13.04 -14.02
N ALA A 4 -22.99 -14.15 -13.75
CA ALA A 4 -22.85 -14.88 -12.50
C ALA A 4 -21.66 -15.85 -12.62
N LEU A 5 -20.65 -15.67 -11.78
CA LEU A 5 -19.54 -16.60 -11.65
C LEU A 5 -19.95 -17.71 -10.66
N LEU A 6 -20.18 -18.93 -11.17
CA LEU A 6 -20.43 -20.12 -10.36
C LEU A 6 -19.12 -20.88 -10.14
N LEU A 7 -18.79 -21.12 -8.88
CA LEU A 7 -17.72 -22.05 -8.47
C LEU A 7 -18.34 -23.16 -7.63
N VAL A 8 -18.09 -24.40 -8.02
CA VAL A 8 -18.52 -25.62 -7.31
C VAL A 8 -17.32 -26.21 -6.58
N LEU A 9 -17.47 -26.50 -5.28
CA LEU A 9 -16.52 -27.28 -4.49
C LEU A 9 -17.13 -28.64 -4.13
N PRO A 10 -16.36 -29.75 -4.16
CA PRO A 10 -16.88 -31.05 -3.74
C PRO A 10 -16.97 -31.12 -2.21
N SER A 11 -18.11 -31.62 -1.75
CA SER A 11 -18.44 -31.86 -0.35
C SER A 11 -17.77 -33.12 0.20
N SER A 12 -17.23 -33.04 1.43
CA SER A 12 -17.23 -34.17 2.36
C SER A 12 -17.22 -33.67 3.82
N GLY A 13 -18.41 -33.83 4.44
CA GLY A 13 -18.65 -34.36 5.79
C GLY A 13 -17.86 -33.90 7.03
N TRP A 14 -18.58 -33.15 7.87
CA TRP A 14 -18.77 -33.31 9.34
C TRP A 14 -17.66 -32.93 10.34
N GLY A 15 -18.06 -32.08 11.30
CA GLY A 15 -17.39 -31.97 12.60
C GLY A 15 -17.63 -30.64 13.32
N PHE A 16 -18.75 -30.52 14.02
CA PHE A 16 -19.04 -29.43 14.95
C PHE A 16 -18.15 -29.55 16.21
N ARG A 17 -17.52 -28.45 16.65
CA ARG A 17 -17.23 -28.13 18.07
C ARG A 17 -16.62 -26.72 18.20
N SER A 18 -17.33 -25.82 18.89
CA SER A 18 -16.76 -24.59 19.47
C SER A 18 -15.84 -24.92 20.64
N PRO A 19 -14.83 -24.07 20.91
CA PRO A 19 -14.87 -23.35 22.18
C PRO A 19 -14.47 -21.87 22.05
N LEU A 20 -15.17 -21.07 22.84
CA LEU A 20 -14.87 -19.68 23.18
C LEU A 20 -13.52 -19.57 23.89
N SER A 21 -12.63 -18.68 23.45
CA SER A 21 -11.74 -17.95 24.37
C SER A 21 -10.95 -16.80 23.71
N VAL A 22 -11.31 -15.58 24.13
CA VAL A 22 -10.46 -14.41 24.39
C VAL A 22 -9.80 -13.72 23.18
N PHE A 23 -10.56 -12.83 22.54
CA PHE A 23 -9.96 -11.72 21.79
C PHE A 23 -9.36 -10.71 22.78
N LYS A 24 -8.02 -10.73 22.90
CA LYS A 24 -7.27 -9.66 23.57
C LYS A 24 -7.33 -8.44 22.64
N ARG A 25 -8.29 -7.54 22.91
CA ARG A 25 -8.44 -6.24 22.24
C ARG A 25 -7.19 -5.43 22.56
N PHE A 26 -6.22 -5.42 21.65
CA PHE A 26 -5.07 -4.53 21.74
C PHE A 26 -5.62 -3.11 21.52
N LYS A 27 -5.85 -2.39 22.61
CA LYS A 27 -6.23 -0.98 22.61
C LYS A 27 -4.99 -0.21 22.20
N GLU A 28 -4.84 0.03 20.91
CA GLU A 28 -3.78 0.90 20.41
C GLU A 28 -4.07 2.32 20.90
N SER A 29 -3.11 2.87 21.63
CA SER A 29 -3.16 4.20 22.21
C SER A 29 -3.39 5.22 21.09
N THR A 30 -4.44 6.02 21.19
CA THR A 30 -4.64 7.25 20.42
C THR A 30 -3.50 8.22 20.75
N ARG A 31 -2.36 8.07 20.08
CA ARG A 31 -1.35 9.11 20.01
C ARG A 31 -1.88 10.16 19.04
N SER A 32 -2.07 11.36 19.56
CA SER A 32 -2.24 12.59 18.77
C SER A 32 -1.17 12.61 17.69
N PHE A 33 -1.59 12.49 16.43
CA PHE A 33 -0.72 12.64 15.28
C PHE A 33 -0.25 14.09 15.25
N SER A 34 1.04 14.31 15.51
CA SER A 34 1.69 15.59 15.31
C SER A 34 1.62 15.96 13.83
N ASN A 35 1.20 17.21 13.55
CA ASN A 35 0.93 17.83 12.24
C ASN A 35 2.07 17.90 11.21
N GLU A 36 3.11 17.09 11.35
CA GLU A 36 4.17 16.99 10.34
C GLU A 36 4.28 15.53 9.95
N CYS A 37 4.13 15.26 8.65
CA CYS A 37 4.72 14.08 8.04
C CYS A 37 6.16 14.04 8.50
N LEU A 38 6.48 13.20 9.48
CA LEU A 38 7.80 13.12 10.08
C LEU A 38 8.77 12.91 8.94
N GLY A 39 9.51 13.98 8.61
CA GLY A 39 10.43 14.02 7.49
C GLY A 39 11.55 13.04 7.75
N THR A 40 11.36 11.79 7.36
CA THR A 40 12.48 10.90 7.13
C THR A 40 13.16 11.43 5.88
N THR A 41 14.21 12.23 6.09
CA THR A 41 15.12 12.73 5.03
C THR A 41 15.79 11.61 4.23
N ARG A 42 15.52 10.35 4.53
CA ARG A 42 16.01 9.17 3.81
C ARG A 42 14.88 8.15 3.65
N PRO A 43 14.40 7.90 2.42
CA PRO A 43 13.43 6.86 2.14
C PRO A 43 14.00 5.45 2.34
N VAL A 44 15.32 5.28 2.34
CA VAL A 44 16.00 3.99 2.49
C VAL A 44 16.55 3.82 3.91
N ILE A 45 16.17 2.72 4.56
CA ILE A 45 16.60 2.35 5.91
C ILE A 45 17.35 1.01 5.82
N PRO A 46 18.68 0.99 6.00
CA PRO A 46 19.44 -0.25 6.04
C PRO A 46 18.96 -1.14 7.19
N ILE A 47 18.76 -2.44 6.93
CA ILE A 47 18.41 -3.45 7.94
C ILE A 47 19.67 -4.25 8.29
N ASP A 48 20.37 -4.74 7.28
CA ASP A 48 21.66 -5.43 7.40
C ASP A 48 22.54 -5.20 6.15
N SER A 49 23.48 -6.11 5.86
CA SER A 49 24.39 -6.00 4.72
C SER A 49 23.73 -6.18 3.34
N SER A 50 22.60 -6.89 3.26
CA SER A 50 21.88 -7.16 2.01
C SER A 50 20.48 -6.57 1.97
N ASP A 51 19.92 -6.26 3.14
CA ASP A 51 18.52 -5.91 3.29
C ASP A 51 18.34 -4.43 3.65
N PHE A 52 17.33 -3.81 3.06
CA PHE A 52 16.89 -2.45 3.38
C PHE A 52 15.36 -2.35 3.33
N ALA A 53 14.80 -1.43 4.12
CA ALA A 53 13.43 -0.99 3.97
C ALA A 53 13.38 0.29 3.10
N LEU A 54 12.33 0.41 2.30
CA LEU A 54 12.04 1.57 1.47
C LEU A 54 10.68 2.14 1.90
N ASP A 55 10.67 3.30 2.54
CA ASP A 55 9.43 4.01 2.91
C ASP A 55 8.87 4.70 1.65
N ILE A 56 7.65 4.34 1.24
CA ILE A 56 6.95 4.92 0.08
C ILE A 56 5.70 5.63 0.59
N HIS A 57 5.77 6.95 0.75
CA HIS A 57 4.70 7.76 1.32
C HIS A 57 4.28 8.90 0.40
N MET A 58 3.01 9.28 0.49
CA MET A 58 2.52 10.49 -0.17
C MET A 58 3.31 11.74 0.29
N PRO A 59 3.60 12.70 -0.59
CA PRO A 59 4.45 13.85 -0.29
C PRO A 59 3.70 15.00 0.42
N GLY A 60 2.94 14.69 1.49
CA GLY A 60 2.22 15.68 2.28
C GLY A 60 1.05 16.32 1.52
N VAL A 61 0.16 15.47 1.02
CA VAL A 61 -0.98 15.85 0.20
C VAL A 61 -2.18 16.26 1.04
N THR A 62 -3.10 17.02 0.47
CA THR A 62 -4.37 17.41 1.12
C THR A 62 -5.50 17.22 0.11
N PRO A 63 -6.18 16.05 0.10
CA PRO A 63 -7.34 15.80 -0.74
C PRO A 63 -8.43 16.86 -0.56
N LYS A 64 -9.04 17.28 -1.68
CA LYS A 64 -10.07 18.33 -1.70
C LYS A 64 -11.48 17.80 -1.99
N GLN A 65 -11.59 16.56 -2.44
CA GLN A 65 -12.86 15.90 -2.71
C GLN A 65 -12.83 14.48 -2.13
N SER A 66 -13.97 14.00 -1.65
CA SER A 66 -14.14 12.57 -1.34
C SER A 66 -13.90 11.72 -2.59
N ASP A 67 -13.53 10.47 -2.35
CA ASP A 67 -13.18 9.49 -3.39
C ASP A 67 -12.05 9.95 -4.32
N THR A 68 -11.10 10.73 -3.80
CA THR A 68 -9.91 11.16 -4.57
C THR A 68 -8.85 10.06 -4.59
N TYR A 69 -8.27 9.82 -5.77
CA TYR A 69 -7.15 8.89 -5.97
C TYR A 69 -5.88 9.66 -6.29
N PHE A 70 -4.91 9.62 -5.38
CA PHE A 70 -3.58 10.15 -5.63
C PHE A 70 -2.59 9.04 -5.92
N CYS A 71 -1.70 9.30 -6.87
CA CYS A 71 -0.61 8.44 -7.27
C CYS A 71 0.73 9.16 -7.06
N MET A 72 1.76 8.43 -6.66
CA MET A 72 3.15 8.91 -6.61
C MET A 72 4.08 7.77 -7.02
N SER A 73 5.30 8.10 -7.45
CA SER A 73 6.29 7.07 -7.78
C SER A 73 7.61 7.25 -7.04
N VAL A 74 8.29 6.13 -6.82
CA VAL A 74 9.64 6.07 -6.28
C VAL A 74 10.46 5.11 -7.14
N ARG A 75 11.63 5.55 -7.59
CA ARG A 75 12.59 4.68 -8.29
C ARG A 75 13.24 3.74 -7.27
N LEU A 76 13.50 2.49 -7.65
CA LEU A 76 14.34 1.62 -6.83
C LEU A 76 15.71 2.29 -6.58
N PRO A 77 16.24 2.21 -5.35
CA PRO A 77 17.54 2.78 -4.99
C PRO A 77 18.72 1.95 -5.50
N VAL A 78 18.45 0.77 -6.07
CA VAL A 78 19.43 -0.18 -6.62
C VAL A 78 19.08 -0.49 -8.06
N ASP A 79 20.09 -0.76 -8.88
CA ASP A 79 19.90 -1.15 -10.28
C ASP A 79 19.89 -2.68 -10.45
N GLU A 80 20.54 -3.40 -9.53
CA GLU A 80 20.60 -4.86 -9.46
C GLU A 80 19.22 -5.49 -9.19
N GLU A 81 19.15 -6.81 -9.36
CA GLU A 81 17.95 -7.57 -9.00
C GLU A 81 17.78 -7.63 -7.48
N ALA A 82 16.55 -7.38 -7.02
CA ALA A 82 16.15 -7.44 -5.62
C ALA A 82 14.79 -8.13 -5.47
N PHE A 83 14.43 -8.49 -4.22
CA PHE A 83 13.17 -9.15 -3.90
C PHE A 83 12.40 -8.38 -2.83
N VAL A 84 11.15 -8.02 -3.13
CA VAL A 84 10.23 -7.46 -2.14
C VAL A 84 9.57 -8.61 -1.37
N ILE A 85 9.88 -8.74 -0.08
CA ILE A 85 9.51 -9.89 0.75
C ILE A 85 8.51 -9.58 1.87
N ASP A 86 8.28 -8.30 2.17
CA ASP A 86 7.32 -7.87 3.18
C ASP A 86 6.74 -6.49 2.86
N PHE A 87 5.58 -6.16 3.44
CA PHE A 87 4.91 -4.87 3.29
C PHE A 87 4.34 -4.42 4.62
N LYS A 88 4.50 -3.13 4.96
CA LYS A 88 3.98 -2.57 6.20
C LYS A 88 3.17 -1.29 5.94
N PRO A 89 1.83 -1.37 5.89
CA PRO A 89 1.01 -0.21 5.60
C PRO A 89 1.13 0.84 6.71
N ARG A 90 1.21 2.11 6.32
CA ARG A 90 1.05 3.28 7.18
C ARG A 90 -0.07 4.14 6.61
N ALA A 91 -1.29 3.91 7.08
CA ALA A 91 -2.47 4.60 6.57
C ALA A 91 -3.14 5.43 7.66
N SER A 92 -3.52 6.67 7.34
CA SER A 92 -4.38 7.48 8.19
C SER A 92 -5.79 6.90 8.20
N MET A 93 -6.12 6.21 9.29
CA MET A 93 -7.36 5.43 9.44
C MET A 93 -8.64 6.25 9.36
N ASP A 94 -8.55 7.58 9.52
CA ASP A 94 -9.70 8.47 9.41
C ASP A 94 -10.08 8.70 7.94
N THR A 95 -9.13 8.69 7.00
CA THR A 95 -9.36 9.14 5.61
C THR A 95 -9.05 8.11 4.51
N VAL A 96 -7.99 7.31 4.66
CA VAL A 96 -7.57 6.37 3.62
C VAL A 96 -8.51 5.17 3.59
N HIS A 97 -9.09 4.90 2.42
CA HIS A 97 -10.01 3.78 2.21
C HIS A 97 -9.26 2.51 1.78
N HIS A 98 -8.36 2.62 0.79
CA HIS A 98 -7.46 1.55 0.38
C HIS A 98 -6.17 2.12 -0.24
N MET A 99 -5.15 1.28 -0.34
CA MET A 99 -3.89 1.59 -1.02
C MET A 99 -3.49 0.43 -1.92
N LEU A 100 -2.91 0.74 -3.07
CA LEU A 100 -2.34 -0.24 -3.99
C LEU A 100 -0.90 0.14 -4.29
N LEU A 101 -0.01 -0.86 -4.35
CA LEU A 101 1.38 -0.68 -4.75
C LEU A 101 1.65 -1.49 -6.02
N PHE A 102 2.16 -0.82 -7.04
CA PHE A 102 2.49 -1.41 -8.32
C PHE A 102 3.99 -1.36 -8.58
N GLY A 103 4.51 -2.33 -9.32
CA GLY A 103 5.79 -2.28 -9.99
C GLY A 103 5.61 -2.01 -11.49
N CYS A 104 6.33 -1.03 -12.02
CA CYS A 104 6.41 -0.76 -13.46
C CYS A 104 7.74 -0.07 -13.85
N ASN A 105 7.91 0.24 -15.14
CA ASN A 105 9.12 0.91 -15.64
C ASN A 105 8.88 2.35 -16.10
N MET A 106 7.63 2.72 -16.40
CA MET A 106 7.26 4.04 -16.90
C MET A 106 6.06 4.57 -16.10
N PRO A 107 6.25 5.21 -14.94
CA PRO A 107 5.17 5.92 -14.25
C PRO A 107 4.46 6.90 -15.19
N SER A 108 3.15 7.10 -14.99
CA SER A 108 2.36 7.99 -15.87
C SER A 108 2.72 9.48 -15.74
N SER A 109 3.37 9.87 -14.64
CA SER A 109 3.82 11.23 -14.40
C SER A 109 5.18 11.25 -13.70
N THR A 110 5.91 12.35 -13.89
CA THR A 110 7.18 12.67 -13.18
C THR A 110 6.98 13.67 -12.04
N GLY A 111 5.73 14.09 -11.78
CA GLY A 111 5.40 14.96 -10.66
C GLY A 111 5.62 14.30 -9.30
N SER A 112 5.63 15.10 -8.23
CA SER A 112 5.74 14.57 -6.85
C SER A 112 4.57 13.65 -6.49
N TYR A 113 3.38 13.97 -6.99
CA TYR A 113 2.19 13.14 -7.03
C TYR A 113 1.28 13.63 -8.17
N TRP A 114 0.26 12.84 -8.54
CA TRP A 114 -0.73 13.18 -9.56
C TRP A 114 -2.08 12.49 -9.26
N PHE A 115 -3.14 12.85 -9.99
CA PHE A 115 -4.41 12.13 -9.92
C PHE A 115 -4.30 10.83 -10.72
N CYS A 116 -4.66 9.69 -10.13
CA CYS A 116 -4.51 8.39 -10.80
C CYS A 116 -5.38 8.23 -12.05
N ASP A 117 -6.39 9.09 -12.24
CA ASP A 117 -7.21 9.16 -13.47
C ASP A 117 -6.39 9.51 -14.71
N GLU A 118 -5.24 10.18 -14.53
CA GLU A 118 -4.27 10.45 -15.60
C GLU A 118 -3.46 9.19 -15.98
N GLY A 119 -3.54 8.13 -15.17
CA GLY A 119 -2.83 6.86 -15.34
C GLY A 119 -1.98 6.48 -14.13
N THR A 120 -1.72 5.18 -13.96
CA THR A 120 -0.78 4.68 -12.94
C THR A 120 0.62 4.49 -13.52
N CYS A 121 0.72 3.69 -14.58
CA CYS A 121 1.91 3.54 -15.40
C CYS A 121 1.52 3.60 -16.87
N THR A 122 2.43 4.08 -17.72
CA THR A 122 2.30 4.05 -19.18
C THR A 122 2.53 2.64 -19.72
N ASP A 123 3.43 1.88 -19.11
CA ASP A 123 3.60 0.45 -19.34
C ASP A 123 2.69 -0.38 -18.41
N LYS A 124 2.81 -1.71 -18.48
CA LYS A 124 2.00 -2.60 -17.65
C LYS A 124 2.31 -2.41 -16.17
N ALA A 125 1.33 -1.91 -15.42
CA ALA A 125 1.37 -1.88 -13.96
C ALA A 125 1.17 -3.28 -13.38
N ASN A 126 2.15 -3.81 -12.65
CA ASN A 126 2.05 -5.10 -11.98
C ASN A 126 1.74 -4.88 -10.50
N ILE A 127 0.56 -5.32 -10.05
CA ILE A 127 0.17 -5.17 -8.64
C ILE A 127 1.04 -6.06 -7.74
N LEU A 128 1.61 -5.47 -6.68
CA LEU A 128 2.48 -6.16 -5.72
C LEU A 128 1.81 -6.27 -4.35
N TYR A 129 1.09 -5.23 -3.95
CA TYR A 129 0.45 -5.15 -2.65
C TYR A 129 -0.87 -4.38 -2.72
N ALA A 130 -1.82 -4.81 -1.89
CA ALA A 130 -3.09 -4.14 -1.68
C ALA A 130 -3.39 -4.10 -0.18
N TRP A 131 -3.81 -2.93 0.29
CA TRP A 131 -4.29 -2.72 1.64
C TRP A 131 -5.70 -2.13 1.57
N ALA A 132 -6.60 -2.61 2.41
CA ALA A 132 -7.92 -2.04 2.56
C ALA A 132 -8.26 -1.87 4.04
N ARG A 133 -8.94 -0.78 4.37
CA ARG A 133 -9.42 -0.53 5.73
C ARG A 133 -10.29 -1.70 6.20
N ASN A 134 -10.03 -2.21 7.40
CA ASN A 134 -10.76 -3.32 8.02
C ASN A 134 -10.65 -4.69 7.31
N ALA A 135 -9.79 -4.83 6.30
CA ALA A 135 -9.49 -6.13 5.72
C ALA A 135 -8.37 -6.85 6.51
N PRO A 136 -8.37 -8.19 6.57
CA PRO A 136 -7.24 -8.94 7.11
C PRO A 136 -5.94 -8.58 6.37
N PRO A 137 -4.80 -8.44 7.07
CA PRO A 137 -3.53 -8.17 6.41
C PRO A 137 -3.10 -9.38 5.58
N THR A 138 -2.77 -9.16 4.31
CA THR A 138 -2.10 -10.17 3.48
C THR A 138 -0.60 -10.08 3.73
N ARG A 139 -0.01 -11.17 4.23
CA ARG A 139 1.45 -11.34 4.31
C ARG A 139 1.90 -12.31 3.25
N LEU A 140 3.08 -12.07 2.69
CA LEU A 140 3.71 -13.05 1.82
C LEU A 140 4.08 -14.30 2.63
N PRO A 141 3.82 -15.52 2.11
CA PRO A 141 4.34 -16.72 2.73
C PRO A 141 5.87 -16.69 2.83
N LYS A 142 6.42 -17.37 3.83
CA LYS A 142 7.87 -17.46 4.01
C LYS A 142 8.53 -18.02 2.73
N GLY A 143 9.55 -17.35 2.24
CA GLY A 143 10.30 -17.75 1.03
C GLY A 143 9.68 -17.25 -0.28
N VAL A 144 8.63 -16.44 -0.23
CA VAL A 144 8.02 -15.79 -1.40
C VAL A 144 8.45 -14.33 -1.44
N GLY A 145 8.82 -13.84 -2.63
CA GLY A 145 9.14 -12.44 -2.86
C GLY A 145 8.86 -12.03 -4.30
N PHE A 146 8.57 -10.75 -4.51
CA PHE A 146 8.44 -10.18 -5.85
C PHE A 146 9.79 -9.72 -6.37
N ARG A 147 10.19 -10.26 -7.52
CA ARG A 147 11.43 -9.88 -8.20
C ARG A 147 11.29 -8.50 -8.84
N VAL A 148 12.21 -7.59 -8.52
CA VAL A 148 12.25 -6.20 -9.01
C VAL A 148 13.68 -5.80 -9.36
N GLY A 149 13.88 -4.68 -10.04
CA GLY A 149 15.21 -4.28 -10.49
C GLY A 149 15.81 -5.21 -11.55
N GLY A 150 17.14 -5.24 -11.67
CA GLY A 150 17.84 -6.07 -12.65
C GLY A 150 17.48 -5.76 -14.11
N GLU A 151 17.69 -6.69 -15.04
CA GLU A 151 17.45 -6.42 -16.46
C GLU A 151 15.96 -6.38 -16.83
N THR A 152 15.11 -7.12 -16.10
CA THR A 152 13.72 -7.40 -16.49
C THR A 152 12.69 -7.01 -15.44
N GLY A 153 13.09 -6.75 -14.20
CA GLY A 153 12.19 -6.36 -13.12
C GLY A 153 11.80 -4.89 -13.19
N SER A 154 10.72 -4.55 -12.50
CA SER A 154 10.24 -3.18 -12.38
C SER A 154 11.29 -2.25 -11.76
N LYS A 155 11.46 -1.06 -12.35
CA LYS A 155 12.40 -0.02 -11.90
C LYS A 155 11.78 1.03 -11.00
N TYR A 156 10.46 1.11 -10.99
CA TYR A 156 9.69 2.03 -10.17
C TYR A 156 8.63 1.29 -9.39
N PHE A 157 8.38 1.79 -8.19
CA PHE A 157 7.13 1.57 -7.49
C PHE A 157 6.19 2.76 -7.75
N VAL A 158 4.92 2.46 -7.96
CA VAL A 158 3.84 3.46 -8.00
C VAL A 158 2.85 3.14 -6.89
N LEU A 159 2.71 4.06 -5.95
CA LEU A 159 1.74 3.99 -4.87
C LEU A 159 0.48 4.74 -5.29
N GLN A 160 -0.66 4.05 -5.21
CA GLN A 160 -1.99 4.65 -5.31
C GLN A 160 -2.63 4.66 -3.92
N VAL A 161 -3.13 5.82 -3.49
CA VAL A 161 -3.90 5.99 -2.26
C VAL A 161 -5.27 6.53 -2.60
N HIS A 162 -6.30 5.81 -2.17
CA HIS A 162 -7.69 6.24 -2.29
C HIS A 162 -8.16 6.87 -0.97
N TYR A 163 -8.49 8.16 -1.02
CA TYR A 163 -9.05 8.93 0.09
C TYR A 163 -10.57 8.97 -0.03
N GLY A 164 -11.26 8.16 0.79
CA GLY A 164 -12.73 8.06 0.73
C GLY A 164 -13.42 9.22 1.44
N ASP A 165 -13.14 9.39 2.74
CA ASP A 165 -13.68 10.51 3.53
C ASP A 165 -12.61 11.59 3.74
N ILE A 166 -12.94 12.83 3.38
CA ILE A 166 -12.04 13.99 3.56
C ILE A 166 -12.42 14.87 4.74
N SER A 167 -13.37 14.45 5.58
CA SER A 167 -13.82 15.21 6.76
C SER A 167 -12.67 15.56 7.72
N ALA A 168 -11.64 14.71 7.78
CA ALA A 168 -10.42 14.95 8.56
C ALA A 168 -9.60 16.15 8.04
N PHE A 169 -9.66 16.49 6.75
CA PHE A 169 -8.85 17.54 6.13
C PHE A 169 -9.43 18.96 6.26
N ARG A 170 -10.42 19.18 7.14
CA ARG A 170 -11.02 20.51 7.36
C ARG A 170 -10.02 21.55 7.87
N ASP A 171 -9.01 21.11 8.59
CA ASP A 171 -7.90 21.93 9.09
C ASP A 171 -6.76 22.09 8.07
N ASN A 172 -6.91 21.54 6.85
CA ASN A 172 -5.90 21.52 5.79
C ASN A 172 -4.57 20.86 6.22
N HIS A 173 -4.60 19.92 7.16
CA HIS A 173 -3.40 19.13 7.46
C HIS A 173 -2.95 18.33 6.22
N LYS A 174 -1.71 17.83 6.30
CA LYS A 174 -1.08 17.05 5.24
C LYS A 174 -1.10 15.58 5.60
N ASP A 175 -1.39 14.73 4.63
CA ASP A 175 -1.30 13.29 4.75
C ASP A 175 -0.07 12.74 4.03
N CYS A 176 0.57 11.77 4.68
CA CYS A 176 1.72 11.03 4.17
C CYS A 176 1.52 9.52 4.32
N SER A 177 0.29 9.06 4.09
CA SER A 177 -0.01 7.65 4.07
C SER A 177 0.76 6.94 2.94
N GLY A 178 1.03 5.66 3.14
CA GLY A 178 1.69 4.80 2.18
C GLY A 178 2.09 3.44 2.75
N VAL A 179 3.18 2.88 2.24
CA VAL A 179 3.63 1.50 2.51
C VAL A 179 5.13 1.48 2.81
#